data_AF-A0A6J8D0P9-F1
#
_entry.id   AF-A0A6J8D0P9-F1
#
_cell.length_a   1.000
_cell.length_b   1.000
_cell.length_c   1.000
_cell.angle_alpha   90.00
_cell.angle_beta   90.00
_cell.angle_gamma   90.00
#
_symmetry.space_group_name_H-M   'P 1'
#
loop_
_entity.id
_entity.type
_entity.pdbx_description
1 polymer ?
#
loop_
_entity_poly.entity_id
_entity_poly.type
_entity_poly.pdbx_seq_one_letter_code
_entity_poly.pdbx_strand_id
1 'polypeptide(L)'
;MMNITLVDYCLHSFKDMVRSNNLCHRVLNWINKTCCCRRLCSRKDREVSSSKELALTGEIEDLPVFSSYDYPLNLYENLFHKGVSECHQKLDKLGEDRNWDELVSFVNTGNVDYSRLPIKDDLNSLPSLYTPLHHAATGKAPKYVFEDLLKKGASKCLKTTNGETAYDLAVKNSLDDDILRLLELPENVKNNSESIAIMEKSLHTVILGRVEKLIQEHGVQLPQLAFLYEKGPFHYSVPMMYGGFNVKKYNDGIKVHSFCRVWGGSEQDHVIERNGKTTLKATGYDCAL
;
A
#
# COMPACT_ATOMS: atom_id res chain seq x y z
N MET A 1 37.60 -11.40 -33.53
CA MET A 1 38.15 -12.55 -32.77
C MET A 1 37.77 -12.35 -31.30
N MET A 2 37.08 -13.35 -30.76
CA MET A 2 36.71 -13.62 -29.36
C MET A 2 35.96 -12.55 -28.54
N ASN A 3 34.64 -12.71 -28.56
CA ASN A 3 33.68 -12.29 -27.54
C ASN A 3 33.84 -13.13 -26.27
N ILE A 4 33.76 -12.49 -25.10
CA ILE A 4 33.51 -13.12 -23.79
C ILE A 4 32.11 -12.68 -23.35
N THR A 5 31.19 -13.63 -23.25
CA THR A 5 29.79 -13.45 -22.83
C THR A 5 29.67 -13.52 -21.31
N LEU A 6 28.92 -12.56 -20.74
CA LEU A 6 28.47 -12.52 -19.35
C LEU A 6 27.62 -13.75 -19.00
N VAL A 7 28.22 -14.77 -18.37
CA VAL A 7 27.49 -15.82 -17.63
C VAL A 7 28.11 -16.07 -16.23
N ASP A 8 29.25 -15.47 -15.90
CA ASP A 8 29.99 -15.86 -14.69
C ASP A 8 29.70 -15.05 -13.40
N TYR A 9 28.85 -14.01 -13.43
CA TYR A 9 28.63 -13.19 -12.23
C TYR A 9 27.53 -13.69 -11.27
N CYS A 10 26.68 -14.65 -11.66
CA CYS A 10 25.64 -15.18 -10.78
C CYS A 10 26.03 -16.48 -10.04
N LEU A 11 27.16 -17.11 -10.36
CA LEU A 11 27.60 -18.37 -9.74
C LEU A 11 28.66 -18.22 -8.64
N HIS A 12 29.21 -17.02 -8.42
CA HIS A 12 30.17 -16.78 -7.33
C HIS A 12 29.49 -16.38 -6.00
N SER A 13 28.40 -15.62 -5.99
CA SER A 13 27.72 -15.26 -4.72
C SER A 13 27.03 -16.42 -4.00
N PHE A 14 26.72 -17.53 -4.70
CA PHE A 14 26.07 -18.68 -4.07
C PHE A 14 27.07 -19.66 -3.43
N LYS A 15 28.33 -19.68 -3.88
CA LYS A 15 29.37 -20.55 -3.32
C LYS A 15 29.97 -20.00 -2.02
N ASP A 16 29.95 -18.69 -1.83
CA ASP A 16 30.49 -18.06 -0.61
C ASP A 16 29.49 -18.08 0.55
N MET A 17 28.18 -18.12 0.27
CA MET A 17 27.15 -18.26 1.31
C MET A 17 27.05 -19.69 1.90
N VAL A 18 27.54 -20.71 1.18
CA VAL A 18 27.50 -22.11 1.63
C VAL A 18 28.76 -22.52 2.41
N ARG A 19 29.77 -21.66 2.52
CA ARG A 19 31.05 -21.97 3.20
C ARG A 19 31.13 -21.54 4.66
N SER A 20 30.15 -20.84 5.20
CA SER A 20 30.12 -20.50 6.63
C SER A 20 28.87 -21.05 7.32
N ASN A 21 29.11 -21.96 8.27
CA ASN A 21 28.20 -22.52 9.30
C ASN A 21 27.66 -23.94 9.08
N ASN A 22 28.02 -24.78 10.05
CA ASN A 22 27.68 -26.19 10.23
C ASN A 22 26.17 -26.45 10.34
N LEU A 23 25.50 -26.68 9.22
CA LEU A 23 24.13 -27.24 9.22
C LEU A 23 23.86 -28.17 8.04
N CYS A 24 24.81 -29.05 7.71
CA CYS A 24 24.76 -29.86 6.47
C CYS A 24 24.21 -31.29 6.59
N HIS A 25 23.56 -31.70 7.70
CA HIS A 25 22.96 -33.05 7.79
C HIS A 25 21.43 -33.11 7.75
N ARG A 26 20.71 -32.00 7.95
CA ARG A 26 19.23 -31.99 7.95
C ARG A 26 18.61 -31.55 6.62
N VAL A 27 19.28 -30.72 5.83
CA VAL A 27 18.75 -30.20 4.54
C VAL A 27 18.86 -31.25 3.42
N LEU A 28 19.94 -32.04 3.38
CA LEU A 28 20.11 -33.11 2.38
C LEU A 28 19.13 -34.29 2.58
N ASN A 29 18.69 -34.55 3.81
CA ASN A 29 17.67 -35.57 4.09
C ASN A 29 16.24 -35.11 3.75
N TRP A 30 16.01 -33.81 3.63
CA TRP A 30 14.72 -33.26 3.21
C TRP A 30 14.57 -33.29 1.68
N ILE A 31 15.62 -32.91 0.94
CA ILE A 31 15.61 -32.89 -0.54
C ILE A 31 15.45 -34.31 -1.13
N ASN A 32 15.98 -35.35 -0.47
CA ASN A 32 15.85 -36.74 -0.94
C ASN A 32 14.50 -37.40 -0.64
N LYS A 33 13.62 -36.81 0.18
CA LYS A 33 12.32 -37.40 0.55
C LYS A 33 11.11 -36.86 -0.23
N THR A 34 11.25 -35.77 -0.98
CA THR A 34 10.13 -35.11 -1.69
C THR A 34 10.17 -35.21 -3.21
N CYS A 35 11.16 -35.88 -3.82
CA CYS A 35 11.16 -36.16 -5.25
C CYS A 35 10.56 -37.54 -5.58
N CYS A 36 9.25 -37.68 -5.38
CA CYS A 36 8.47 -38.82 -5.88
C CYS A 36 7.45 -38.36 -6.92
N CYS A 37 7.95 -37.77 -8.03
CA CYS A 37 7.16 -37.55 -9.24
C CYS A 37 8.11 -37.40 -10.44
N ARG A 38 8.67 -38.53 -10.89
CA ARG A 38 9.43 -38.61 -12.14
C ARG A 38 9.07 -39.89 -12.89
N ARG A 39 7.90 -39.87 -13.54
CA ARG A 39 7.58 -40.73 -14.68
C ARG A 39 6.43 -40.09 -15.46
N LEU A 40 6.58 -40.09 -16.78
CA LEU A 40 5.66 -39.57 -17.80
C LEU A 40 5.85 -38.11 -18.20
N CYS A 41 6.89 -37.85 -19.01
CA CYS A 41 6.69 -37.21 -20.32
C CYS A 41 7.98 -37.30 -21.13
N SER A 42 7.96 -38.14 -22.18
CA SER A 42 9.02 -38.28 -23.16
C SER A 42 8.72 -37.45 -24.41
N ARG A 43 9.74 -36.72 -24.88
CA ARG A 43 10.03 -36.35 -26.28
C ARG A 43 8.97 -35.58 -27.08
N LYS A 44 9.34 -34.38 -27.53
CA LYS A 44 9.78 -34.15 -28.93
C LYS A 44 10.43 -32.77 -29.13
N ASP A 45 11.58 -32.81 -29.77
CA ASP A 45 12.34 -31.68 -30.32
C ASP A 45 11.67 -31.05 -31.55
N ARG A 46 11.93 -29.75 -31.75
CA ARG A 46 12.00 -28.93 -32.99
C ARG A 46 11.76 -27.47 -32.59
N GLU A 47 12.35 -26.42 -33.16
CA GLU A 47 13.42 -26.18 -34.12
C GLU A 47 13.71 -24.66 -34.02
N VAL A 48 14.90 -24.24 -34.42
CA VAL A 48 15.41 -22.86 -34.35
C VAL A 48 14.87 -21.98 -35.49
N SER A 49 14.55 -20.71 -35.20
CA SER A 49 14.45 -19.60 -36.18
C SER A 49 14.38 -18.26 -35.43
N SER A 50 15.50 -17.55 -35.25
CA SER A 50 16.00 -16.45 -36.09
C SER A 50 15.16 -15.15 -36.10
N SER A 51 15.85 -14.06 -35.74
CA SER A 51 15.67 -12.65 -36.13
C SER A 51 14.51 -11.83 -35.55
N LYS A 52 14.83 -10.87 -34.67
CA LYS A 52 14.96 -9.43 -35.04
C LYS A 52 15.44 -8.60 -33.86
N GLU A 53 16.44 -7.76 -34.13
CA GLU A 53 16.82 -6.60 -33.30
C GLU A 53 15.59 -5.70 -33.09
N LEU A 54 15.29 -5.39 -31.83
CA LEU A 54 14.44 -4.27 -31.47
C LEU A 54 15.28 -3.28 -30.68
N ALA A 55 15.37 -2.06 -31.19
CA ALA A 55 15.99 -0.93 -30.55
C ALA A 55 15.26 -0.62 -29.23
N LEU A 56 16.02 -0.59 -28.13
CA LEU A 56 15.59 -0.06 -26.84
C LEU A 56 15.53 1.47 -26.92
N THR A 57 14.40 2.01 -27.36
CA THR A 57 13.97 3.33 -26.91
C THR A 57 13.29 3.15 -25.57
N GLY A 58 13.95 3.55 -24.48
CA GLY A 58 13.40 3.50 -23.13
C GLY A 58 12.23 4.46 -23.00
N GLU A 59 11.03 3.98 -23.34
CA GLU A 59 9.79 4.56 -22.89
C GLU A 59 9.64 4.25 -21.39
N ILE A 60 9.20 5.26 -20.65
CA ILE A 60 8.92 5.20 -19.21
C ILE A 60 7.94 4.06 -19.00
N GLU A 61 8.40 2.96 -18.39
CA GLU A 61 7.59 1.77 -18.10
C GLU A 61 6.31 2.17 -17.35
N ASP A 62 5.20 1.60 -17.80
CA ASP A 62 3.86 1.75 -17.24
C ASP A 62 3.90 1.73 -15.70
N LEU A 63 3.59 2.88 -15.09
CA LEU A 63 3.39 2.95 -13.64
C LEU A 63 2.35 1.89 -13.23
N PRO A 64 2.52 1.21 -12.09
CA PRO A 64 1.55 0.21 -11.64
C PRO A 64 0.16 0.84 -11.60
N VAL A 65 -0.77 0.26 -12.37
CA VAL A 65 -2.17 0.68 -12.35
C VAL A 65 -2.74 0.25 -11.01
N PHE A 66 -2.73 1.16 -10.04
CA PHE A 66 -3.40 0.98 -8.76
C PHE A 66 -4.87 0.72 -8.99
N SER A 67 -5.43 -0.27 -8.28
CA SER A 67 -6.85 -0.53 -8.38
C SER A 67 -7.60 0.64 -7.72
N SER A 68 -8.78 1.01 -8.23
CA SER A 68 -9.62 2.05 -7.62
C SER A 68 -10.06 1.76 -6.17
N TYR A 69 -9.67 0.59 -5.64
CA TYR A 69 -9.99 0.12 -4.31
C TYR A 69 -8.78 0.14 -3.37
N ASP A 70 -7.61 0.58 -3.80
CA ASP A 70 -6.43 0.54 -2.93
C ASP A 70 -6.51 1.66 -1.89
N TYR A 71 -6.38 1.31 -0.61
CA TYR A 71 -6.24 2.30 0.45
C TYR A 71 -4.93 3.06 0.26
N PRO A 72 -4.88 4.39 0.46
CA PRO A 72 -3.64 5.15 0.38
C PRO A 72 -2.70 4.69 1.49
N LEU A 73 -1.77 3.79 1.14
CA LEU A 73 -0.82 3.21 2.08
C LEU A 73 0.38 4.13 2.26
N ASN A 74 0.70 4.41 3.51
CA ASN A 74 1.91 5.10 3.91
C ASN A 74 2.90 4.04 4.42
N LEU A 75 3.64 3.43 3.48
CA LEU A 75 4.70 2.45 3.79
C LEU A 75 6.07 3.12 3.84
N TYR A 76 7.07 2.49 4.45
CA TYR A 76 8.44 2.96 4.25
C TYR A 76 8.83 2.99 2.78
N GLU A 77 9.63 3.98 2.41
CA GLU A 77 10.14 4.19 1.06
C GLU A 77 10.73 2.91 0.42
N ASN A 78 11.49 2.15 1.19
CA ASN A 78 12.22 0.97 0.74
C ASN A 78 11.35 -0.27 0.44
N LEU A 79 10.04 -0.19 0.69
CA LEU A 79 9.09 -1.28 0.41
C LEU A 79 8.44 -1.14 -0.96
N PHE A 80 8.53 0.04 -1.57
CA PHE A 80 8.05 0.26 -2.91
C PHE A 80 9.15 0.00 -3.94
N HIS A 81 8.73 -0.26 -5.18
CA HIS A 81 9.64 -0.12 -6.31
C HIS A 81 10.16 1.33 -6.34
N LYS A 82 11.46 1.51 -6.60
CA LYS A 82 12.16 2.80 -6.53
C LYS A 82 11.38 3.94 -7.19
N GLY A 83 10.80 3.70 -8.37
CA GLY A 83 10.01 4.73 -9.08
C GLY A 83 8.77 5.22 -8.31
N VAL A 84 8.09 4.36 -7.56
CA VAL A 84 6.89 4.76 -6.78
C VAL A 84 7.29 5.62 -5.59
N SER A 85 8.38 5.29 -4.91
CA SER A 85 8.85 6.07 -3.77
C SER A 85 9.35 7.45 -4.20
N GLU A 86 10.06 7.53 -5.33
CA GLU A 86 10.48 8.78 -5.97
C GLU A 86 9.26 9.65 -6.34
N CYS A 87 8.18 9.05 -6.84
CA CYS A 87 6.94 9.77 -7.11
C CYS A 87 6.34 10.39 -5.83
N HIS A 88 6.30 9.65 -4.73
CA HIS A 88 5.74 10.17 -3.47
C HIS A 88 6.61 11.27 -2.86
N GLN A 89 7.94 11.12 -2.89
CA GLN A 89 8.86 12.18 -2.46
C GLN A 89 8.73 13.44 -3.30
N LYS A 90 8.60 13.27 -4.62
CA LYS A 90 8.37 14.40 -5.53
C LYS A 90 7.06 15.12 -5.17
N LEU A 91 5.98 14.38 -4.94
CA LEU A 91 4.68 14.96 -4.59
C LEU A 91 4.75 15.77 -3.29
N ASP A 92 5.35 15.19 -2.24
CA ASP A 92 5.55 15.83 -0.94
C ASP A 92 6.35 17.13 -1.10
N LYS A 93 7.48 17.07 -1.81
CA LYS A 93 8.33 18.23 -2.08
C LYS A 93 7.60 19.34 -2.85
N LEU A 94 6.81 18.99 -3.88
CA LEU A 94 6.02 19.99 -4.62
C LEU A 94 5.01 20.69 -3.70
N GLY A 95 4.46 19.97 -2.73
CA GLY A 95 3.55 20.52 -1.72
C GLY A 95 4.26 21.42 -0.71
N GLU A 96 5.44 21.03 -0.23
CA GLU A 96 6.29 21.83 0.65
C GLU A 96 6.77 23.14 -0.03
N ASP A 97 7.22 23.03 -1.27
CA ASP A 97 7.70 24.15 -2.10
C ASP A 97 6.55 25.02 -2.63
N ARG A 98 5.29 24.62 -2.41
CA ARG A 98 4.07 25.31 -2.87
C ARG A 98 4.00 25.48 -4.39
N ASN A 99 4.59 24.54 -5.13
CA ASN A 99 4.55 24.50 -6.58
C ASN A 99 3.23 23.85 -7.04
N TRP A 100 2.13 24.58 -6.88
CA TRP A 100 0.78 24.04 -7.03
C TRP A 100 0.45 23.57 -8.45
N ASP A 101 0.92 24.28 -9.47
CA ASP A 101 0.64 23.92 -10.87
C ASP A 101 1.30 22.59 -11.23
N GLU A 102 2.57 22.41 -10.85
CA GLU A 102 3.26 21.14 -11.06
C GLU A 102 2.68 20.04 -10.18
N LEU A 103 2.33 20.33 -8.91
CA LEU A 103 1.68 19.37 -8.02
C LEU A 103 0.38 18.86 -8.62
N VAL A 104 -0.50 19.77 -9.04
CA VAL A 104 -1.78 19.41 -9.64
C VAL A 104 -1.57 18.65 -10.94
N SER A 105 -0.62 19.05 -11.80
CA SER A 105 -0.29 18.32 -13.03
C SER A 105 0.29 16.93 -12.76
N PHE A 106 1.03 16.76 -11.65
CA PHE A 106 1.68 15.52 -11.29
C PHE A 106 0.71 14.51 -10.67
N VAL A 107 -0.27 14.99 -9.91
CA VAL A 107 -1.32 14.15 -9.33
C VAL A 107 -2.29 13.65 -10.39
N ASN A 108 -2.34 12.33 -10.53
CA ASN A 108 -3.35 11.62 -11.32
C ASN A 108 -4.39 10.95 -10.41
N THR A 109 -5.49 10.47 -10.99
CA THR A 109 -6.62 9.86 -10.27
C THR A 109 -6.24 8.66 -9.39
N GLY A 110 -5.16 7.95 -9.70
CA GLY A 110 -4.66 6.84 -8.89
C GLY A 110 -3.84 7.25 -7.66
N ASN A 111 -3.30 8.48 -7.64
CA ASN A 111 -2.25 8.88 -6.68
C ASN A 111 -2.62 10.05 -5.77
N VAL A 112 -3.89 10.43 -5.75
CA VAL A 112 -4.35 11.70 -5.19
C VAL A 112 -4.30 11.79 -3.66
N ASP A 113 -4.29 10.64 -2.96
CA ASP A 113 -4.32 10.57 -1.50
C ASP A 113 -3.03 10.04 -0.87
N TYR A 114 -1.99 9.78 -1.66
CA TYR A 114 -0.71 9.34 -1.09
C TYR A 114 -0.05 10.45 -0.28
N SER A 115 0.62 10.06 0.79
CA SER A 115 1.38 10.98 1.63
C SER A 115 2.86 10.62 1.65
N ARG A 116 3.67 11.49 2.28
CA ARG A 116 5.08 11.24 2.54
C ARG A 116 5.29 9.85 3.14
N LEU A 117 6.11 9.06 2.45
CA LEU A 117 6.56 7.78 2.94
C LEU A 117 7.61 8.01 4.04
N PRO A 118 7.48 7.39 5.22
CA PRO A 118 8.56 7.44 6.19
C PRO A 118 9.84 6.82 5.63
N ILE A 119 10.99 7.26 6.13
CA ILE A 119 12.31 6.65 5.85
C ILE A 119 12.68 5.82 7.06
N LYS A 120 12.97 4.53 6.87
CA LYS A 120 13.20 3.58 7.97
C LYS A 120 14.32 3.99 8.92
N ASP A 121 15.35 4.67 8.42
CA ASP A 121 16.52 5.07 9.21
C ASP A 121 16.32 6.39 9.98
N ASP A 122 15.23 7.12 9.74
CA ASP A 122 14.83 8.31 10.49
C ASP A 122 13.63 7.99 11.41
N LEU A 123 13.85 7.08 12.37
CA LEU A 123 12.84 6.68 13.36
C LEU A 123 12.36 7.83 14.25
N ASN A 124 13.04 8.99 14.23
CA ASN A 124 12.67 10.16 15.00
C ASN A 124 11.71 11.11 14.26
N SER A 125 11.53 10.93 12.95
CA SER A 125 10.55 11.67 12.14
C SER A 125 9.37 10.78 11.81
N LEU A 126 8.37 10.76 12.69
CA LEU A 126 7.07 10.15 12.34
C LEU A 126 6.53 10.86 11.09
N PRO A 127 6.05 10.12 10.08
CA PRO A 127 5.53 10.74 8.87
C PRO A 127 4.33 11.62 9.24
N SER A 128 4.25 12.83 8.68
CA SER A 128 3.14 13.75 8.94
C SER A 128 1.80 13.24 8.36
N LEU A 129 1.86 12.30 7.42
CA LEU A 129 0.76 11.78 6.61
C LEU A 129 0.01 12.87 5.84
N TYR A 130 0.76 13.89 5.38
CA TYR A 130 0.18 14.95 4.58
C TYR A 130 -0.15 14.43 3.18
N THR A 131 -1.44 14.40 2.87
CA THR A 131 -1.90 14.24 1.48
C THR A 131 -1.78 15.57 0.73
N PRO A 132 -1.88 15.59 -0.61
CA PRO A 132 -1.93 16.82 -1.39
C PRO A 132 -2.93 17.87 -0.86
N LEU A 133 -4.10 17.46 -0.36
CA LEU A 133 -5.06 18.38 0.26
C LEU A 133 -4.53 19.02 1.56
N HIS A 134 -3.77 18.28 2.36
CA HIS A 134 -3.14 18.82 3.58
C HIS A 134 -2.04 19.83 3.23
N HIS A 135 -1.22 19.56 2.21
CA HIS A 135 -0.25 20.54 1.70
C HIS A 135 -0.95 21.80 1.20
N ALA A 136 -2.01 21.65 0.40
CA ALA A 136 -2.79 22.77 -0.10
C ALA A 136 -3.39 23.62 1.03
N ALA A 137 -3.99 22.99 2.06
CA ALA A 137 -4.55 23.67 3.22
C ALA A 137 -3.47 24.40 4.05
N THR A 138 -2.33 23.76 4.28
CA THR A 138 -1.21 24.31 5.07
C THR A 138 -0.49 25.44 4.33
N GLY A 139 -0.29 25.26 3.02
CA GLY A 139 0.40 26.21 2.15
C GLY A 139 -0.48 27.37 1.66
N LYS A 140 -1.75 27.44 2.08
CA LYS A 140 -2.74 28.43 1.63
C LYS A 140 -2.87 28.47 0.11
N ALA A 141 -3.00 27.30 -0.51
CA ALA A 141 -3.13 27.18 -1.95
C ALA A 141 -4.37 27.94 -2.48
N PRO A 142 -4.35 28.39 -3.74
CA PRO A 142 -5.52 29.00 -4.36
C PRO A 142 -6.67 27.99 -4.56
N LYS A 143 -7.90 28.48 -4.62
CA LYS A 143 -9.14 27.67 -4.69
C LYS A 143 -9.12 26.59 -5.78
N TYR A 144 -8.60 26.90 -6.97
CA TYR A 144 -8.58 25.96 -8.10
C TYR A 144 -7.79 24.67 -7.77
N VAL A 145 -6.78 24.75 -6.91
CA VAL A 145 -5.97 23.58 -6.50
C VAL A 145 -6.84 22.59 -5.72
N PHE A 146 -7.67 23.09 -4.80
CA PHE A 146 -8.61 22.26 -4.07
C PHE A 146 -9.65 21.65 -4.99
N GLU A 147 -10.21 22.44 -5.90
CA GLU A 147 -11.20 21.96 -6.87
C GLU A 147 -10.63 20.85 -7.76
N ASP A 148 -9.41 21.02 -8.27
CA ASP A 148 -8.74 20.02 -9.12
C ASP A 148 -8.37 18.75 -8.34
N LEU A 149 -7.84 18.87 -7.12
CA LEU A 149 -7.54 17.70 -6.29
C LEU A 149 -8.81 16.92 -5.94
N LEU A 150 -9.89 17.61 -5.57
CA LEU A 150 -11.19 16.98 -5.29
C LEU A 150 -11.78 16.32 -6.54
N LYS A 151 -11.68 16.98 -7.70
CA LYS A 151 -12.10 16.41 -8.99
C LYS A 151 -11.31 15.16 -9.36
N LYS A 152 -10.03 15.10 -8.98
CA LYS A 152 -9.16 13.92 -9.14
C LYS A 152 -9.42 12.82 -8.11
N GLY A 153 -10.32 13.06 -7.16
CA GLY A 153 -10.77 12.06 -6.21
C GLY A 153 -10.09 12.13 -4.85
N ALA A 154 -9.46 13.24 -4.48
CA ALA A 154 -8.87 13.42 -3.15
C ALA A 154 -9.91 13.18 -2.03
N SER A 155 -9.49 12.54 -0.95
CA SER A 155 -10.31 12.27 0.23
C SER A 155 -10.23 13.43 1.22
N LYS A 156 -11.39 13.88 1.67
CA LYS A 156 -11.52 14.94 2.68
C LYS A 156 -11.37 14.44 4.11
N CYS A 157 -11.63 13.14 4.34
CA CYS A 157 -11.71 12.57 5.68
C CYS A 157 -10.40 11.99 6.22
N LEU A 158 -9.37 11.88 5.39
CA LEU A 158 -8.04 11.44 5.84
C LEU A 158 -7.46 12.46 6.82
N LYS A 159 -6.82 11.94 7.86
CA LYS A 159 -6.18 12.70 8.92
C LYS A 159 -4.67 12.52 8.89
N THR A 160 -3.97 13.57 9.29
CA THR A 160 -2.54 13.55 9.61
C THR A 160 -2.25 12.71 10.86
N THR A 161 -0.97 12.51 11.20
CA THR A 161 -0.57 11.91 12.48
C THR A 161 -1.04 12.68 13.71
N ASN A 162 -1.31 13.98 13.56
CA ASN A 162 -1.89 14.81 14.63
C ASN A 162 -3.42 14.67 14.73
N GLY A 163 -4.05 13.88 13.86
CA GLY A 163 -5.50 13.73 13.81
C GLY A 163 -6.25 14.86 13.09
N GLU A 164 -5.53 15.79 12.45
CA GLU A 164 -6.10 16.92 11.70
C GLU A 164 -6.43 16.50 10.26
N THR A 165 -7.64 16.80 9.78
CA THR A 165 -8.02 16.72 8.36
C THR A 165 -7.55 17.96 7.59
N ALA A 166 -7.64 17.93 6.25
CA ALA A 166 -7.39 19.11 5.43
C ALA A 166 -8.33 20.28 5.78
N TYR A 167 -9.58 20.00 6.17
CA TYR A 167 -10.52 21.02 6.67
C TYR A 167 -10.01 21.67 7.96
N ASP A 168 -9.56 20.87 8.93
CA ASP A 168 -9.05 21.39 10.21
C ASP A 168 -7.83 22.29 10.01
N LEU A 169 -6.92 21.89 9.11
CA LEU A 169 -5.76 22.71 8.73
C LEU A 169 -6.18 23.99 8.01
N ALA A 170 -7.22 23.95 7.16
CA ALA A 170 -7.72 25.13 6.47
C ALA A 170 -8.35 26.14 7.45
N VAL A 171 -9.12 25.67 8.44
CA VAL A 171 -9.66 26.50 9.52
C VAL A 171 -8.52 27.13 10.33
N LYS A 172 -7.56 26.32 10.77
CA LYS A 172 -6.40 26.75 11.56
C LYS A 172 -5.56 27.81 10.85
N ASN A 173 -5.47 27.74 9.53
CA ASN A 173 -4.72 28.68 8.69
C ASN A 173 -5.57 29.86 8.19
N SER A 174 -6.85 29.94 8.57
CA SER A 174 -7.80 30.99 8.20
C SER A 174 -7.94 31.16 6.69
N LEU A 175 -8.16 30.05 5.97
CA LEU A 175 -8.51 30.07 4.55
C LEU A 175 -9.95 30.57 4.36
N ASP A 176 -10.26 31.06 3.15
CA ASP A 176 -11.56 31.63 2.81
C ASP A 176 -12.72 30.62 3.00
N ASP A 177 -13.90 31.13 3.37
CA ASP A 177 -15.13 30.34 3.59
C ASP A 177 -15.52 29.46 2.39
N ASP A 178 -15.20 29.93 1.18
CA ASP A 178 -15.40 29.17 -0.06
C ASP A 178 -14.59 27.87 -0.07
N ILE A 179 -13.33 27.91 0.42
CA ILE A 179 -12.46 26.74 0.51
C ILE A 179 -12.92 25.83 1.65
N LEU A 180 -13.33 26.41 2.79
CA LEU A 180 -13.88 25.63 3.90
C LEU A 180 -15.10 24.81 3.45
N ARG A 181 -16.01 25.43 2.70
CA ARG A 181 -17.17 24.74 2.10
C ARG A 181 -16.79 23.60 1.15
N LEU A 182 -15.72 23.76 0.37
CA LEU A 182 -15.21 22.68 -0.49
C LEU A 182 -14.68 21.48 0.31
N LEU A 183 -14.01 21.77 1.43
CA LEU A 183 -13.37 20.78 2.28
C LEU A 183 -14.30 20.15 3.32
N GLU A 184 -15.54 20.61 3.44
CA GLU A 184 -16.50 20.04 4.37
C GLU A 184 -16.61 18.51 4.22
N LEU A 185 -16.54 17.84 5.37
CA LEU A 185 -16.68 16.39 5.43
C LEU A 185 -18.07 15.97 4.92
N PRO A 186 -18.15 14.87 4.15
CA PRO A 186 -19.43 14.31 3.73
C PRO A 186 -20.34 14.00 4.93
N GLU A 187 -21.65 14.22 4.77
CA GLU A 187 -22.63 14.00 5.86
C GLU A 187 -22.57 12.58 6.43
N ASN A 188 -22.34 11.59 5.58
CA ASN A 188 -22.24 10.20 6.01
C ASN A 188 -21.02 9.93 6.91
N VAL A 189 -19.94 10.70 6.80
CA VAL A 189 -18.79 10.65 7.72
C VAL A 189 -19.15 11.40 9.00
N LYS A 190 -19.70 12.63 8.90
CA LYS A 190 -20.09 13.45 10.06
C LYS A 190 -21.07 12.72 10.98
N ASN A 191 -22.15 12.20 10.41
CA ASN A 191 -23.26 11.54 11.13
C ASN A 191 -22.86 10.19 11.75
N ASN A 192 -21.74 9.60 11.34
CA ASN A 192 -21.27 8.31 11.86
C ASN A 192 -19.93 8.43 12.59
N SER A 193 -19.44 9.64 12.89
CA SER A 193 -18.11 9.90 13.45
C SER A 193 -17.77 9.06 14.69
N GLU A 194 -18.67 9.01 15.68
CA GLU A 194 -18.49 8.21 16.90
C GLU A 194 -18.39 6.71 16.59
N SER A 195 -19.32 6.19 15.81
CA SER A 195 -19.35 4.77 15.43
C SER A 195 -18.14 4.39 14.56
N ILE A 196 -17.70 5.28 13.67
CA ILE A 196 -16.47 5.13 12.87
C ILE A 196 -15.27 4.98 13.81
N ALA A 197 -15.12 5.85 14.81
CA ALA A 197 -14.00 5.78 15.75
C ALA A 197 -13.97 4.45 16.53
N ILE A 198 -15.14 3.98 16.99
CA ILE A 198 -15.27 2.72 17.72
C ILE A 198 -14.91 1.51 16.83
N MET A 199 -15.44 1.48 15.61
CA MET A 199 -15.16 0.41 14.65
C MET A 199 -13.71 0.46 14.14
N GLU A 200 -13.12 1.64 13.98
CA GLU A 200 -11.73 1.82 13.58
C GLU A 200 -10.77 1.19 14.60
N LYS A 201 -10.96 1.46 15.89
CA LYS A 201 -10.19 0.81 16.97
C LYS A 201 -10.31 -0.71 16.93
N SER A 202 -11.50 -1.21 16.62
CA SER A 202 -11.79 -2.64 16.51
C SER A 202 -11.12 -3.25 15.28
N LEU A 203 -11.15 -2.55 14.15
CA LEU A 203 -10.44 -2.91 12.92
C LEU A 203 -8.93 -2.97 13.16
N HIS A 204 -8.37 -1.99 13.86
CA HIS A 204 -6.95 -1.97 14.24
C HIS A 204 -6.59 -3.17 15.09
N THR A 205 -7.45 -3.54 16.05
CA THR A 205 -7.25 -4.75 16.87
C THR A 205 -7.22 -6.02 16.00
N VAL A 206 -8.13 -6.14 15.01
CA VAL A 206 -8.14 -7.28 14.07
C VAL A 206 -6.87 -7.32 13.22
N ILE A 207 -6.42 -6.18 12.70
CA ILE A 207 -5.21 -6.09 11.87
C ILE A 207 -3.98 -6.47 12.70
N LEU A 208 -3.79 -5.83 13.85
CA LEU A 208 -2.64 -6.07 14.73
C LEU A 208 -2.61 -7.53 15.22
N GLY A 209 -3.77 -8.09 15.59
CA GLY A 209 -3.85 -9.50 16.00
C GLY A 209 -3.37 -10.49 14.93
N ARG A 210 -3.29 -10.08 13.66
CA ARG A 210 -2.78 -10.89 12.54
C ARG A 210 -1.37 -10.53 12.11
N VAL A 211 -1.02 -9.24 12.09
CA VAL A 211 0.20 -8.74 11.42
C VAL A 211 0.98 -7.71 12.22
N GLU A 212 0.78 -7.59 13.54
CA GLU A 212 1.45 -6.59 14.39
C GLU A 212 2.96 -6.51 14.13
N LYS A 213 3.65 -7.66 14.07
CA LYS A 213 5.09 -7.70 13.82
C LYS A 213 5.46 -7.05 12.47
N LEU A 214 4.73 -7.34 11.40
CA LEU A 214 4.98 -6.75 10.08
C LEU A 214 4.70 -5.25 10.09
N ILE A 215 3.62 -4.82 10.75
CA ILE A 215 3.27 -3.41 10.90
C ILE A 215 4.39 -2.65 11.63
N GLN A 216 4.93 -3.20 12.70
CA GLN A 216 6.03 -2.59 13.47
C GLN A 216 7.36 -2.60 12.69
N GLU A 217 7.74 -3.71 12.08
CA GLU A 217 8.98 -3.85 11.30
C GLU A 217 9.02 -2.92 10.08
N HIS A 218 7.85 -2.62 9.54
CA HIS A 218 7.66 -1.83 8.32
C HIS A 218 6.98 -0.48 8.54
N GLY A 219 6.78 -0.07 9.79
CA GLY A 219 6.28 1.25 10.17
C GLY A 219 4.99 1.65 9.45
N VAL A 220 4.17 0.65 9.13
CA VAL A 220 2.99 0.84 8.29
C VAL A 220 1.90 1.49 9.13
N GLN A 221 1.32 2.57 8.63
CA GLN A 221 0.18 3.17 9.30
C GLN A 221 -1.07 2.32 9.13
N LEU A 222 -1.86 2.19 10.20
CA LEU A 222 -3.13 1.50 10.16
C LEU A 222 -4.18 2.31 9.39
N PRO A 223 -5.14 1.65 8.72
CA PRO A 223 -6.09 2.36 7.86
C PRO A 223 -7.09 3.16 8.70
N GLN A 224 -7.47 4.33 8.18
CA GLN A 224 -8.52 5.19 8.73
C GLN A 224 -9.87 4.80 8.15
N LEU A 225 -10.80 4.41 9.00
CA LEU A 225 -12.08 3.84 8.59
C LEU A 225 -13.02 4.88 7.98
N ALA A 226 -12.84 6.17 8.28
CA ALA A 226 -13.60 7.24 7.63
C ALA A 226 -13.53 7.19 6.09
N PHE A 227 -12.39 6.73 5.55
CA PHE A 227 -12.20 6.53 4.11
C PHE A 227 -13.22 5.56 3.49
N LEU A 228 -13.60 4.49 4.21
CA LEU A 228 -14.67 3.58 3.77
C LEU A 228 -16.01 4.30 3.61
N TYR A 229 -16.27 5.28 4.45
CA TYR A 229 -17.52 6.02 4.43
C TYR A 229 -17.53 7.04 3.30
N GLU A 230 -16.41 7.68 3.01
CA GLU A 230 -16.28 8.63 1.90
C GLU A 230 -16.15 7.95 0.52
N LYS A 231 -15.21 7.03 0.35
CA LYS A 231 -14.81 6.46 -0.96
C LYS A 231 -15.40 5.08 -1.24
N GLY A 232 -15.81 4.35 -0.21
CA GLY A 232 -16.34 3.00 -0.34
C GLY A 232 -15.32 1.91 0.01
N PRO A 233 -15.58 0.65 -0.37
CA PRO A 233 -14.74 -0.49 -0.01
C PRO A 233 -13.29 -0.28 -0.40
N PHE A 234 -12.35 -0.76 0.42
CA PHE A 234 -10.94 -0.64 0.14
C PHE A 234 -10.15 -1.92 0.48
N HIS A 235 -9.00 -2.07 -0.17
CA HIS A 235 -7.97 -3.04 0.12
C HIS A 235 -6.82 -2.36 0.86
N TYR A 236 -6.48 -2.88 2.03
CA TYR A 236 -5.32 -2.48 2.82
C TYR A 236 -4.25 -3.56 2.71
N SER A 237 -3.29 -3.34 1.83
CA SER A 237 -2.16 -4.26 1.61
C SER A 237 -1.19 -4.18 2.78
N VAL A 238 -0.67 -5.34 3.19
CA VAL A 238 0.38 -5.42 4.21
C VAL A 238 1.66 -5.93 3.55
N PRO A 239 2.78 -5.18 3.60
CA PRO A 239 4.05 -5.63 3.07
C PRO A 239 4.43 -7.00 3.63
N MET A 240 5.02 -7.85 2.79
CA MET A 240 5.44 -9.21 3.14
C MET A 240 4.32 -10.19 3.53
N MET A 241 3.06 -9.74 3.59
CA MET A 241 1.89 -10.62 3.81
C MET A 241 1.42 -11.30 2.50
N TYR A 242 1.88 -10.83 1.32
CA TYR A 242 1.40 -11.30 0.01
C TYR A 242 -0.15 -11.37 -0.04
N GLY A 243 -0.77 -10.31 0.48
CA GLY A 243 -2.19 -10.22 0.77
C GLY A 243 -2.47 -8.98 1.60
N GLY A 244 -3.57 -8.99 2.33
CA GLY A 244 -3.99 -7.83 3.10
C GLY A 244 -5.41 -7.97 3.62
N PHE A 245 -6.09 -6.84 3.73
CA PHE A 245 -7.41 -6.73 4.33
C PHE A 245 -8.38 -6.03 3.37
N ASN A 246 -9.40 -6.75 2.94
CA ASN A 246 -10.55 -6.18 2.23
C ASN A 246 -11.57 -5.71 3.24
N VAL A 247 -11.82 -4.40 3.27
CA VAL A 247 -12.75 -3.77 4.20
C VAL A 247 -13.94 -3.21 3.43
N LYS A 248 -15.16 -3.59 3.84
CA LYS A 248 -16.40 -3.09 3.22
C LYS A 248 -17.51 -2.90 4.25
N LYS A 249 -18.47 -2.02 3.96
CA LYS A 249 -19.68 -1.86 4.77
C LYS A 249 -20.49 -3.17 4.76
N TYR A 250 -21.07 -3.52 5.90
CA TYR A 250 -21.90 -4.72 6.05
C TYR A 250 -22.94 -4.49 7.16
N ASN A 251 -24.22 -4.46 6.77
CA ASN A 251 -25.31 -4.03 7.64
C ASN A 251 -25.04 -2.65 8.27
N ASP A 252 -25.13 -2.53 9.58
CA ASP A 252 -24.82 -1.35 10.38
C ASP A 252 -23.34 -1.21 10.77
N GLY A 253 -22.51 -2.18 10.39
CA GLY A 253 -21.08 -2.22 10.67
C GLY A 253 -20.22 -2.48 9.44
N ILE A 254 -19.14 -3.23 9.61
CA ILE A 254 -18.18 -3.56 8.55
C ILE A 254 -17.83 -5.05 8.52
N LYS A 255 -17.55 -5.57 7.31
CA LYS A 255 -16.94 -6.88 7.09
C LYS A 255 -15.49 -6.69 6.70
N VAL A 256 -14.61 -7.45 7.35
CA VAL A 256 -13.16 -7.45 7.12
C VAL A 256 -12.76 -8.85 6.70
N HIS A 257 -12.32 -8.99 5.45
CA HIS A 257 -11.78 -10.23 4.94
C HIS A 257 -10.26 -10.10 4.82
N SER A 258 -9.53 -10.96 5.52
CA SER A 258 -8.07 -10.97 5.50
C SER A 258 -7.57 -12.26 4.87
N PHE A 259 -6.51 -12.19 4.05
CA PHE A 259 -5.94 -13.34 3.37
C PHE A 259 -4.43 -13.17 3.16
N CYS A 260 -3.70 -14.29 3.10
CA CYS A 260 -2.26 -14.35 2.88
C CYS A 260 -1.97 -15.48 1.89
N ARG A 261 -1.38 -15.18 0.72
CA ARG A 261 -1.22 -16.13 -0.41
C ARG A 261 0.06 -16.97 -0.39
N VAL A 262 0.77 -17.02 0.73
CA VAL A 262 1.98 -17.85 0.85
C VAL A 262 1.61 -19.31 1.15
N TRP A 263 2.53 -20.25 0.93
CA TRP A 263 2.30 -21.66 1.26
C TRP A 263 2.00 -21.82 2.76
N GLY A 264 0.86 -22.41 3.10
CA GLY A 264 0.33 -22.43 4.47
C GLY A 264 -0.48 -21.18 4.83
N GLY A 265 -0.94 -20.45 3.82
CA GLY A 265 -1.72 -19.23 3.92
C GLY A 265 -2.99 -19.39 4.77
N SER A 266 -3.43 -18.27 5.34
CA SER A 266 -4.64 -18.22 6.16
C SER A 266 -5.58 -17.13 5.70
N GLU A 267 -6.87 -17.42 5.78
CA GLU A 267 -7.95 -16.48 5.53
C GLU A 267 -8.83 -16.36 6.77
N GLN A 268 -9.27 -15.14 7.08
CA GLN A 268 -10.23 -14.90 8.15
C GLN A 268 -11.24 -13.84 7.76
N ASP A 269 -12.51 -14.14 8.05
CA ASP A 269 -13.64 -13.22 7.92
C ASP A 269 -14.07 -12.73 9.29
N HIS A 270 -13.99 -11.41 9.49
CA HIS A 270 -14.53 -10.74 10.68
C HIS A 270 -15.71 -9.87 10.31
N VAL A 271 -16.66 -9.76 11.23
CA VAL A 271 -17.69 -8.73 11.25
C VAL A 271 -17.48 -7.87 12.47
N ILE A 272 -17.45 -6.56 12.27
CA ILE A 272 -17.34 -5.56 13.33
C ILE A 272 -18.65 -4.76 13.31
N GLU A 273 -19.44 -4.91 14.36
CA GLU A 273 -20.71 -4.20 14.54
C GLU A 273 -20.49 -2.72 14.88
N ARG A 274 -21.53 -1.90 14.76
CA ARG A 274 -21.46 -0.43 15.01
C ARG A 274 -20.93 -0.05 16.40
N ASN A 275 -21.13 -0.92 17.39
CA ASN A 275 -20.66 -0.78 18.77
C ASN A 275 -19.22 -1.28 18.99
N GLY A 276 -18.51 -1.72 17.93
CA GLY A 276 -17.15 -2.25 17.98
C GLY A 276 -17.05 -3.73 18.31
N LYS A 277 -18.18 -4.42 18.58
CA LYS A 277 -18.17 -5.85 18.82
C LYS A 277 -17.67 -6.58 17.58
N THR A 278 -16.59 -7.34 17.77
CA THR A 278 -15.92 -8.08 16.70
C THR A 278 -16.28 -9.56 16.81
N THR A 279 -16.70 -10.16 15.69
CA THR A 279 -17.03 -11.60 15.59
C THR A 279 -16.27 -12.21 14.43
N LEU A 280 -15.46 -13.24 14.72
CA LEU A 280 -14.87 -14.11 13.70
C LEU A 280 -15.96 -15.03 13.13
N LYS A 281 -16.20 -14.95 11.81
CA LYS A 281 -17.26 -15.69 11.12
C LYS A 281 -16.74 -16.95 10.44
N ALA A 282 -15.54 -16.89 9.88
CA ALA A 282 -14.93 -18.02 9.21
C ALA A 282 -13.41 -17.92 9.27
N THR A 283 -12.78 -19.09 9.27
CA THR A 283 -11.34 -19.26 9.09
C THR A 283 -11.12 -20.26 7.96
N GLY A 284 -10.27 -19.91 7.00
CA GLY A 284 -9.87 -20.78 5.90
C GLY A 284 -8.36 -21.01 5.94
N TYR A 285 -7.93 -22.18 5.49
CA TYR A 285 -6.55 -22.41 5.08
C TYR A 285 -6.57 -22.66 3.58
N ASP A 286 -5.78 -21.88 2.84
CA ASP A 286 -5.56 -22.21 1.43
C ASP A 286 -4.40 -23.20 1.36
N CYS A 287 -4.72 -24.49 1.41
CA CYS A 287 -3.77 -25.57 1.28
C CYS A 287 -3.52 -25.96 -0.19
N ALA A 288 -4.09 -25.26 -1.17
CA ALA A 288 -4.03 -25.65 -2.58
C ALA A 288 -3.05 -24.76 -3.37
N LEU A 289 -1.81 -25.24 -3.49
CA LEU A 289 -0.98 -25.03 -4.69
C LEU A 289 -0.72 -26.39 -5.34
#